data_AF-A0A399IGW4-F1
#
_entry.id   AF-A0A399IGW4-F1
#
_cell.length_a   1.000
_cell.length_b   1.000
_cell.length_c   1.000
_cell.angle_alpha   90.00
_cell.angle_beta   90.00
_cell.angle_gamma   90.00
#
_symmetry.space_group_name_H-M   'P 1'
#
loop_
_entity.id
_entity.type
_entity.pdbx_description
1 polymer ?
#
loop_
_entity_poly.entity_id
_entity_poly.type
_entity_poly.pdbx_seq_one_letter_code
_entity_poly.pdbx_strand_id
1 'polypeptide(L)'
;MKKTIIALFVCLLAVSAAYAEYAKVEDGLDIGKTEKTTVKGSKGVLIDFIADETTEGQGYVLGAYHGSGTQTYATSSGDTKIYKQDATGVSVTDITVPTGSATADFTGWTAM
;
A
#
# COMPACT_ATOMS: atom_id res chain seq x y z
N MET A 1 46.55 -25.63 8.76
CA MET A 1 45.86 -24.33 8.64
C MET A 1 44.78 -24.39 7.55
N LYS A 2 43.61 -25.03 7.78
CA LYS A 2 42.49 -25.10 6.80
C LYS A 2 41.11 -25.35 7.43
N LYS A 3 40.88 -25.02 8.72
CA LYS A 3 39.61 -25.39 9.39
C LYS A 3 38.86 -24.24 10.09
N THR A 4 39.33 -23.00 9.97
CA THR A 4 38.81 -21.89 10.80
C THR A 4 37.87 -20.91 10.07
N ILE A 5 37.49 -21.17 8.81
CA ILE A 5 36.74 -20.19 7.98
C ILE A 5 35.23 -20.51 7.89
N ILE A 6 34.77 -21.69 8.33
CA ILE A 6 33.37 -22.12 8.12
C ILE A 6 32.43 -21.60 9.24
N ALA A 7 32.95 -21.26 10.42
CA ALA A 7 32.12 -20.83 11.54
C ALA A 7 31.58 -19.38 11.43
N LEU A 8 32.16 -18.54 10.57
CA LEU A 8 31.76 -17.12 10.46
C LEU A 8 30.58 -16.89 9.51
N PHE A 9 30.29 -17.85 8.62
CA PHE A 9 29.19 -17.71 7.64
C PHE A 9 27.82 -18.10 8.19
N VAL A 10 27.75 -18.89 9.27
CA VAL A 10 26.47 -19.35 9.84
C VAL A 10 25.80 -18.26 10.70
N CYS A 11 26.58 -17.32 11.26
CA CYS A 11 26.02 -16.23 12.06
C CYS A 11 25.38 -15.09 11.22
N LEU A 12 25.65 -15.02 9.91
CA LEU A 12 25.11 -13.98 9.03
C LEU A 12 23.70 -14.32 8.48
N LEU A 13 23.24 -15.56 8.63
CA LEU A 13 21.92 -15.99 8.17
C LEU A 13 20.82 -15.86 9.25
N ALA A 14 21.18 -15.44 10.48
CA ALA A 14 20.25 -15.38 11.61
C ALA A 14 19.58 -14.01 11.82
N VAL A 15 19.82 -13.01 10.97
CA VAL A 15 19.31 -11.63 11.19
C VAL A 15 18.15 -11.26 10.25
N SER A 16 17.77 -12.08 9.26
CA SER A 16 16.65 -11.76 8.36
C SER A 16 15.28 -12.25 8.83
N ALA A 17 15.18 -12.92 9.98
CA ALA A 17 13.91 -13.38 10.54
C ALA A 17 13.27 -12.39 11.54
N ALA A 18 13.66 -11.12 11.48
CA ALA A 18 13.08 -10.06 12.29
C ALA A 18 11.81 -9.52 11.62
N TYR A 19 10.68 -10.10 12.01
CA TYR A 19 9.33 -9.52 11.98
C TYR A 19 8.70 -9.30 10.60
N ALA A 20 8.28 -10.41 9.99
CA ALA A 20 6.93 -10.46 9.43
C ALA A 20 5.97 -10.74 10.60
N GLU A 21 5.83 -9.78 11.52
CA GLU A 21 4.68 -9.81 12.42
C GLU A 21 3.49 -9.45 11.53
N TYR A 22 2.76 -10.49 11.15
CA TYR A 22 1.49 -10.36 10.47
C TYR A 22 0.66 -9.34 11.23
N ALA A 23 0.19 -8.30 10.54
CA ALA A 23 -0.98 -7.58 10.98
C ALA A 23 -2.14 -8.57 10.92
N LYS A 24 -2.29 -9.38 11.97
CA LYS A 24 -3.58 -9.97 12.33
C LYS A 24 -4.46 -8.79 12.71
N VAL A 25 -5.19 -8.27 11.74
CA VAL A 25 -6.40 -7.51 12.04
C VAL A 25 -7.36 -8.56 12.61
N GLU A 26 -7.66 -8.45 13.90
CA GLU A 26 -8.46 -9.44 14.65
C GLU A 26 -9.92 -9.55 14.15
N ASP A 27 -10.33 -8.70 13.22
CA ASP A 27 -11.47 -8.94 12.34
C ASP A 27 -11.05 -8.52 10.92
N GLY A 28 -11.10 -9.47 9.97
CA GLY A 28 -10.65 -9.24 8.60
C GLY A 28 -11.26 -7.96 8.00
N LEU A 29 -10.42 -7.12 7.43
CA LEU A 29 -10.86 -5.96 6.64
C LEU A 29 -11.84 -6.46 5.56
N ASP A 30 -13.10 -6.08 5.63
CA ASP A 30 -14.10 -6.44 4.61
C ASP A 30 -13.92 -5.50 3.40
N ILE A 31 -12.94 -5.87 2.56
CA ILE A 31 -12.60 -5.17 1.32
C ILE A 31 -13.81 -5.29 0.39
N GLY A 32 -14.57 -4.20 0.25
CA GLY A 32 -15.84 -4.16 -0.50
C GLY A 32 -16.98 -3.47 0.26
N LYS A 33 -16.91 -3.39 1.60
CA LYS A 33 -17.91 -2.70 2.46
C LYS A 33 -17.37 -1.51 3.24
N THR A 34 -16.05 -1.40 3.33
CA THR A 34 -15.39 -0.28 4.02
C THR A 34 -15.15 0.84 3.03
N GLU A 35 -15.85 1.97 3.21
CA GLU A 35 -15.84 3.12 2.30
C GLU A 35 -14.42 3.69 2.13
N LYS A 36 -13.74 3.95 3.25
CA LYS A 36 -12.37 4.46 3.31
C LYS A 36 -11.64 3.88 4.51
N THR A 37 -10.41 3.41 4.32
CA THR A 37 -9.58 2.93 5.42
C THR A 37 -8.11 3.16 5.15
N THR A 38 -7.34 3.36 6.22
CA THR A 38 -5.89 3.51 6.17
C THR A 38 -5.27 2.42 7.01
N VAL A 39 -4.43 1.59 6.38
CA VAL A 39 -3.67 0.55 7.05
C VAL A 39 -2.22 1.01 7.19
N LYS A 40 -1.68 0.88 8.40
CA LYS A 40 -0.26 1.15 8.64
C LYS A 40 0.56 -0.07 8.21
N GLY A 41 1.30 0.10 7.12
CA GLY A 41 2.31 -0.84 6.66
C GLY A 41 3.62 -0.75 7.46
N SER A 42 4.59 -1.58 7.04
CA SER A 42 5.91 -1.57 7.64
C SER A 42 6.63 -0.23 7.43
N LYS A 43 7.56 0.11 8.33
CA LYS A 43 8.42 1.30 8.22
C LYS A 43 7.66 2.63 8.07
N GLY A 44 6.46 2.72 8.67
CA GLY A 44 5.68 3.96 8.67
C GLY A 44 4.98 4.28 7.35
N VAL A 45 4.99 3.36 6.39
CA VAL A 45 4.16 3.46 5.18
C VAL A 45 2.68 3.35 5.59
N LEU A 46 1.86 4.21 5.03
CA LEU A 46 0.41 4.19 5.14
C LEU A 46 -0.14 3.74 3.80
N ILE A 47 -1.11 2.83 3.85
CA ILE A 47 -1.82 2.30 2.70
C ILE A 47 -3.28 2.70 2.84
N ASP A 48 -3.73 3.61 2.01
CA ASP A 48 -5.14 3.97 1.92
C ASP A 48 -5.85 3.05 0.93
N PHE A 49 -7.06 2.68 1.28
CA PHE A 49 -8.00 1.97 0.44
C PHE A 49 -9.35 2.69 0.44
N ILE A 50 -9.94 2.83 -0.74
CA ILE A 50 -11.26 3.42 -0.96
C ILE A 50 -12.01 2.51 -1.91
N ALA A 51 -13.25 2.16 -1.58
CA ALA A 51 -14.11 1.37 -2.47
C ALA A 51 -15.24 2.23 -3.03
N ASP A 52 -15.81 1.80 -4.17
CA ASP A 52 -17.10 2.27 -4.63
C ASP A 52 -18.18 1.90 -3.59
N GLU A 53 -18.73 2.92 -2.93
CA GLU A 53 -19.74 2.80 -1.87
C GLU A 53 -21.09 2.33 -2.39
N THR A 54 -21.31 2.42 -3.70
CA THR A 54 -22.61 2.16 -4.34
C THR A 54 -22.68 0.80 -5.05
N THR A 55 -21.54 0.29 -5.54
CA THR A 55 -21.48 -0.98 -6.26
C THR A 55 -20.32 -1.84 -5.78
N GLU A 56 -20.62 -2.73 -4.82
CA GLU A 56 -19.66 -3.64 -4.21
C GLU A 56 -18.83 -4.39 -5.26
N GLY A 57 -17.50 -4.29 -5.15
CA GLY A 57 -16.54 -5.00 -5.99
C GLY A 57 -16.27 -4.41 -7.38
N GLN A 58 -16.86 -3.28 -7.76
CA GLN A 58 -16.66 -2.71 -9.12
C GLN A 58 -15.58 -1.62 -9.20
N GLY A 59 -15.33 -0.88 -8.12
CA GLY A 59 -14.33 0.18 -8.10
C GLY A 59 -13.55 0.20 -6.78
N TYR A 60 -12.23 0.34 -6.87
CA TYR A 60 -11.43 0.72 -5.71
C TYR A 60 -10.21 1.56 -6.10
N VAL A 61 -9.70 2.34 -5.16
CA VAL A 61 -8.41 3.02 -5.22
C VAL A 61 -7.53 2.52 -4.09
N LEU A 62 -6.26 2.29 -4.41
CA LEU A 62 -5.19 2.00 -3.47
C LEU A 62 -4.15 3.10 -3.55
N GLY A 63 -3.75 3.65 -2.41
CA GLY A 63 -2.66 4.61 -2.31
C GLY A 63 -1.64 4.19 -1.28
N ALA A 64 -0.36 4.41 -1.54
CA ALA A 64 0.74 4.13 -0.63
C ALA A 64 1.62 5.37 -0.48
N TYR A 65 1.86 5.77 0.77
CA TYR A 65 2.63 6.97 1.10
C TYR A 65 3.32 6.83 2.46
N HIS A 66 4.26 7.72 2.74
CA HIS A 66 4.82 7.87 4.08
C HIS A 66 4.44 9.26 4.60
N GLY A 67 4.07 9.39 5.87
CA GLY A 67 3.64 10.69 6.43
C GLY A 67 4.70 11.80 6.34
N SER A 68 5.98 11.43 6.22
CA SER A 68 7.10 12.33 5.95
C SER A 68 7.78 12.11 4.58
N GLY A 69 7.25 11.22 3.74
CA GLY A 69 7.77 10.97 2.39
C GLY A 69 7.21 11.98 1.41
N THR A 70 7.98 12.35 0.39
CA THR A 70 7.64 13.40 -0.59
C THR A 70 6.85 12.89 -1.80
N GLN A 71 6.44 11.62 -1.77
CA GLN A 71 5.81 10.95 -2.89
C GLN A 71 4.69 10.04 -2.39
N THR A 72 3.56 10.10 -3.09
CA THR A 72 2.47 9.14 -2.96
C THR A 72 2.30 8.42 -4.29
N TYR A 73 2.06 7.12 -4.21
CA TYR A 73 1.78 6.26 -5.35
C TYR A 73 0.37 5.72 -5.23
N ALA A 74 -0.36 5.66 -6.34
CA ALA A 74 -1.73 5.22 -6.32
C ALA A 74 -2.12 4.47 -7.60
N THR A 75 -3.16 3.64 -7.50
CA THR A 75 -3.78 2.95 -8.64
C THR A 75 -5.25 2.75 -8.35
N SER A 76 -6.04 2.50 -9.39
CA SER A 76 -7.41 2.01 -9.26
C SER A 76 -7.55 0.59 -9.80
N SER A 77 -8.71 -0.05 -9.58
CA SER A 77 -9.01 -1.41 -10.05
C SER A 77 -9.09 -1.55 -11.57
N GLY A 78 -9.30 -0.45 -12.29
CA GLY A 78 -9.47 -0.40 -13.75
C GLY A 78 -8.30 0.24 -14.48
N ASP A 79 -7.36 0.83 -13.75
CA ASP A 79 -6.17 1.42 -14.33
C ASP A 79 -5.09 0.38 -14.62
N THR A 80 -4.41 0.58 -15.74
CA THR A 80 -3.23 -0.22 -16.12
C THR A 80 -1.91 0.42 -15.70
N LYS A 81 -1.98 1.56 -15.01
CA LYS A 81 -0.84 2.40 -14.67
C LYS A 81 -0.84 2.71 -13.18
N ILE A 82 0.35 2.96 -12.66
CA ILE A 82 0.52 3.57 -11.35
C ILE A 82 0.62 5.07 -11.57
N TYR A 83 -0.06 5.82 -10.72
CA TYR A 83 -0.01 7.27 -10.67
C TYR A 83 0.84 7.71 -9.50
N LYS A 84 1.47 8.87 -9.64
CA LYS A 84 2.32 9.47 -8.62
C LYS A 84 1.97 10.93 -8.41
N GLN A 85 2.03 11.36 -7.16
CA GLN A 85 2.00 12.77 -6.78
C GLN A 85 3.25 13.13 -5.98
N ASP A 86 3.94 14.19 -6.40
CA ASP A 86 5.12 14.74 -5.72
C ASP A 86 4.70 15.76 -4.65
N ALA A 87 4.26 15.26 -3.50
CA ALA A 87 3.95 16.05 -2.33
C ALA A 87 4.06 15.21 -1.05
N THR A 88 4.26 15.87 0.09
CA THR A 88 4.49 15.17 1.36
C THR A 88 3.20 14.69 1.99
N GLY A 89 3.14 13.40 2.34
CA GLY A 89 2.05 12.86 3.16
C GLY A 89 0.69 12.88 2.47
N VAL A 90 0.64 12.87 1.14
CA VAL A 90 -0.63 12.93 0.42
C VAL A 90 -1.38 11.61 0.55
N SER A 91 -2.52 11.67 1.24
CA SER A 91 -3.49 10.60 1.28
C SER A 91 -4.29 10.55 -0.02
N VAL A 92 -4.75 9.37 -0.41
CA VAL A 92 -5.67 9.24 -1.56
C VAL A 92 -7.13 9.28 -1.17
N THR A 93 -7.49 9.39 0.12
CA THR A 93 -8.89 9.34 0.61
C THR A 93 -9.81 10.39 -0.02
N ASP A 94 -9.25 11.43 -0.62
CA ASP A 94 -9.97 12.50 -1.32
C ASP A 94 -10.19 12.21 -2.82
N ILE A 95 -9.59 11.15 -3.35
CA ILE A 95 -9.84 10.67 -4.71
C ILE A 95 -11.24 10.04 -4.76
N THR A 96 -12.01 10.45 -5.76
CA THR A 96 -13.34 9.88 -6.00
C THR A 96 -13.21 8.60 -6.81
N VAL A 97 -13.81 7.51 -6.31
CA VAL A 97 -14.06 6.28 -7.07
C VAL A 97 -15.43 6.44 -7.72
N PRO A 98 -15.54 6.56 -9.06
CA PRO A 98 -16.83 6.70 -9.70
C PRO A 98 -17.66 5.42 -9.54
N THR A 99 -18.96 5.59 -9.25
CA THR A 99 -19.94 4.50 -9.17
C THR A 99 -19.90 3.61 -10.42
N GLY A 100 -19.77 2.30 -10.21
CA GLY A 100 -19.79 1.28 -11.27
C GLY A 100 -18.60 1.36 -12.22
N SER A 101 -17.53 2.08 -11.85
CA SER A 101 -16.32 2.22 -12.64
C SER A 101 -15.12 1.65 -11.90
N ALA A 102 -14.27 0.95 -12.65
CA ALA A 102 -13.01 0.49 -12.15
C ALA A 102 -11.94 1.60 -12.16
N THR A 103 -12.10 2.65 -12.97
CA THR A 103 -11.12 3.75 -13.12
C THR A 103 -11.47 4.93 -12.21
N ALA A 104 -10.47 5.47 -11.51
CA ALA A 104 -10.60 6.65 -10.65
C ALA A 104 -10.08 7.94 -11.28
N ASP A 105 -10.43 9.09 -10.70
CA ASP A 105 -9.96 10.39 -11.18
C ASP A 105 -8.60 10.76 -10.58
N PHE A 106 -7.54 10.52 -11.35
CA PHE A 106 -6.16 10.92 -11.02
C PHE A 106 -5.76 12.26 -11.66
N THR A 107 -6.70 13.19 -11.88
CA THR A 107 -6.39 14.53 -12.39
C THR A 107 -5.32 15.22 -11.53
N GLY A 108 -4.26 15.70 -12.17
CA GLY A 108 -3.12 16.34 -11.49
C GLY A 108 -2.04 15.38 -10.99
N TRP A 109 -2.21 14.07 -11.17
CA TRP A 109 -1.19 13.06 -10.91
C TRP A 109 -0.38 12.74 -12.17
N THR A 110 0.85 12.28 -11.98
CA THR A 110 1.72 11.82 -13.07
C THR A 110 1.56 10.32 -13.25
N ALA A 111 1.15 9.88 -14.45
CA ALA A 111 1.15 8.47 -14.80
C ALA A 111 2.58 7.97 -15.04
N MET A 112 2.93 6.80 -14.50
CA MET A 112 4.26 6.16 -14.59
C MET A 112 4.30 5.01 -15.60
#